data_AF-A0A919RG43-F1
#
_entry.id   AF-A0A919RG43-F1
#
_cell.length_a   1.000
_cell.length_b   1.000
_cell.length_c   1.000
_cell.angle_alpha   90.00
_cell.angle_beta   90.00
_cell.angle_gamma   90.00
#
_symmetry.space_group_name_H-M   'P 1'
#
loop_
_entity.id
_entity.type
_entity.pdbx_description
1 polymer ?
#
loop_
_entity_poly.entity_id
_entity_poly.type
_entity_poly.pdbx_seq_one_letter_code
_entity_poly.pdbx_strand_id
1 'polypeptide(L)'
;MTPVVLTLDAPRDPAWVEARSVDEIETLVRDGHTVLVTPAALLGGGDTAGEAAELAAASVCAWLGARIFRTARPDAVRQALDMTDSLAGRRPPAVTRRGLA
;
A
#
# COMPACT_ATOMS: atom_id res chain seq x y z
N MET A 1 -2.61 3.54 -12.72
CA MET A 1 -1.57 2.50 -12.70
C MET A 1 -1.85 1.57 -11.54
N THR A 2 -1.82 0.27 -11.79
CA THR A 2 -2.05 -0.76 -10.76
C THR A 2 -0.84 -0.84 -9.83
N PRO A 3 -1.01 -0.80 -8.49
CA PRO A 3 0.07 -1.02 -7.55
C PRO A 3 0.75 -2.38 -7.76
N VAL A 4 2.07 -2.42 -7.57
CA VAL A 4 2.85 -3.67 -7.65
C VAL A 4 3.07 -4.19 -6.25
N VAL A 5 2.67 -5.44 -5.99
CA VAL A 5 2.86 -6.12 -4.71
C VAL A 5 3.92 -7.20 -4.87
N LEU A 6 4.95 -7.12 -4.04
CA LEU A 6 6.13 -7.95 -4.03
C LEU A 6 6.24 -8.70 -2.70
N THR A 7 6.77 -9.91 -2.75
CA THR A 7 7.20 -10.63 -1.55
C THR A 7 8.46 -9.97 -0.96
N LEU A 8 8.75 -10.24 0.32
CA LEU A 8 9.92 -9.66 1.00
C LEU A 8 11.26 -10.09 0.40
N ASP A 9 11.33 -11.23 -0.27
CA ASP A 9 12.53 -11.76 -0.92
C ASP A 9 12.69 -11.31 -2.39
N ALA A 10 11.66 -10.69 -2.98
CA ALA A 10 11.71 -10.25 -4.36
C ALA A 10 12.79 -9.17 -4.57
N PRO A 11 13.52 -9.21 -5.71
CA PRO A 11 14.52 -8.20 -6.02
C PRO A 11 13.88 -6.81 -6.18
N ARG A 12 14.59 -5.79 -5.71
CA ARG A 12 14.19 -4.38 -5.84
C ARG A 12 14.83 -3.73 -7.07
N ASP A 13 14.06 -2.93 -7.79
CA ASP A 13 14.61 -2.05 -8.81
C ASP A 13 15.33 -0.86 -8.14
N PRO A 14 16.58 -0.55 -8.51
CA PRO A 14 17.30 0.61 -7.96
C PRO A 14 16.64 1.97 -8.28
N ALA A 15 15.74 2.04 -9.27
CA ALA A 15 15.00 3.25 -9.60
C ALA A 15 13.88 3.58 -8.59
N TRP A 16 13.48 2.63 -7.73
CA TRP A 16 12.46 2.86 -6.72
C TRP A 16 13.06 3.46 -5.44
N VAL A 17 12.39 4.47 -4.88
CA VAL A 17 12.79 5.10 -3.63
C VAL A 17 11.95 4.56 -2.49
N GLU A 18 12.59 4.01 -1.47
CA GLU A 18 11.91 3.43 -0.31
C GLU A 18 11.59 4.51 0.74
N ALA A 19 10.30 4.72 1.02
CA ALA A 19 9.87 5.59 2.09
C ALA A 19 9.96 4.88 3.45
N ARG A 20 10.39 5.62 4.49
CA ARG A 20 10.54 5.19 5.88
C ARG A 20 9.49 5.77 6.81
N SER A 21 8.70 6.73 6.34
CA SER A 21 7.56 7.28 7.06
C SER A 21 6.43 7.63 6.09
N VAL A 22 5.24 7.89 6.66
CA VAL A 22 4.06 8.30 5.91
C VAL A 22 4.26 9.69 5.28
N ASP A 23 4.85 10.64 6.01
CA ASP A 23 5.12 12.00 5.52
C ASP A 23 6.13 12.03 4.34
N GLU A 24 7.07 11.07 4.33
CA GLU A 24 8.04 10.94 3.25
C GLU A 24 7.38 10.49 1.94
N ILE A 25 6.31 9.68 2.00
CA ILE A 25 5.60 9.19 0.80
C ILE A 25 5.09 10.36 -0.02
N GLU A 26 4.38 11.31 0.61
CA GLU A 26 3.81 12.45 -0.11
C GLU A 26 4.89 13.33 -0.74
N THR A 27 6.00 13.54 -0.01
CA THR A 27 7.13 14.34 -0.50
C THR A 27 7.75 13.66 -1.73
N LEU A 28 8.07 12.38 -1.64
CA LEU A 28 8.66 11.63 -2.74
C LEU A 28 7.72 11.53 -3.96
N VAL A 29 6.42 11.33 -3.73
CA VAL A 29 5.42 11.32 -4.80
C VAL A 29 5.33 12.69 -5.48
N ARG A 30 5.34 13.77 -4.70
CA ARG A 30 5.34 15.15 -5.23
C ARG A 30 6.57 15.43 -6.09
N ASP A 31 7.71 14.88 -5.70
CA ASP A 31 8.98 15.00 -6.44
C ASP A 31 9.07 14.06 -7.65
N GLY A 32 8.04 13.25 -7.91
CA GLY A 32 7.93 12.38 -9.09
C GLY A 32 8.62 11.03 -8.93
N HIS A 33 9.03 10.64 -7.72
CA HIS A 33 9.64 9.35 -7.47
C HIS A 33 8.62 8.21 -7.52
N THR A 34 9.07 7.02 -7.98
CA THR A 34 8.31 5.79 -7.79
C THR A 34 8.58 5.26 -6.38
N VAL A 35 7.59 5.43 -5.51
CA VAL A 35 7.73 5.12 -4.09
C VAL A 35 7.45 3.65 -3.79
N LEU A 36 8.42 3.03 -3.14
CA LEU A 36 8.34 1.70 -2.54
C LEU A 36 8.09 1.83 -1.03
N VAL A 37 7.21 0.98 -0.51
CA VAL A 37 6.93 0.88 0.92
C VAL A 37 6.98 -0.57 1.38
N THR A 38 7.44 -0.76 2.61
CA THR A 38 7.27 -2.01 3.35
C THR A 38 6.33 -1.71 4.52
N PRO A 39 5.00 -1.93 4.39
CA PRO A 39 4.02 -1.42 5.36
C PRO A 39 4.26 -1.86 6.80
N ALA A 40 4.67 -3.12 7.01
CA ALA A 40 5.02 -3.63 8.33
C ALA A 40 6.21 -2.89 8.96
N ALA A 41 7.17 -2.42 8.16
CA ALA A 41 8.33 -1.66 8.66
C ALA A 41 7.93 -0.25 9.13
N LEU A 42 6.90 0.34 8.51
CA LEU A 42 6.39 1.67 8.90
C LEU A 42 5.67 1.64 10.26
N LEU A 43 5.28 0.47 10.76
CA LEU A 43 4.57 0.30 12.03
C LEU A 43 5.48 0.22 13.26
N GLY A 44 6.80 0.17 13.09
CA GLY A 44 7.74 0.24 14.21
C GLY A 44 7.79 -0.97 15.17
N GLY A 45 7.18 -2.11 14.81
CA GLY A 45 7.37 -3.39 15.51
C GLY A 45 6.63 -3.57 16.84
N GLY A 46 5.59 -2.78 17.13
CA GLY A 46 4.79 -2.91 18.34
C GLY A 46 3.95 -4.19 18.42
N ASP A 47 3.58 -4.58 19.64
CA ASP A 47 2.87 -5.83 20.00
C ASP A 47 1.48 -5.96 19.32
N THR A 48 0.93 -4.85 18.83
CA THR A 48 -0.34 -4.74 18.10
C THR A 48 -0.18 -4.72 16.57
N ALA A 49 1.03 -4.81 16.03
CA ALA A 49 1.31 -4.82 14.59
C ALA A 49 0.98 -6.19 13.97
N GLY A 50 -0.29 -6.57 14.02
CA GLY A 50 -0.86 -7.72 13.35
C GLY A 50 -1.18 -7.44 11.88
N GLU A 51 -1.80 -8.42 11.23
CA GLU A 51 -2.23 -8.31 9.83
C GLU A 51 -3.09 -7.09 9.56
N ALA A 52 -4.10 -6.82 10.41
CA ALA A 52 -4.98 -5.67 10.22
C ALA A 52 -4.22 -4.33 10.22
N ALA A 53 -3.20 -4.18 11.06
CA ALA A 53 -2.38 -2.97 11.10
C ALA A 53 -1.55 -2.82 9.82
N GLU A 54 -0.97 -3.91 9.31
CA GLU A 54 -0.22 -3.91 8.05
C GLU A 54 -1.12 -3.54 6.86
N LEU A 55 -2.33 -4.10 6.78
CA LEU A 55 -3.30 -3.80 5.72
C LEU A 55 -3.77 -2.34 5.79
N ALA A 56 -4.00 -1.81 7.00
CA ALA A 56 -4.34 -0.41 7.19
C ALA A 56 -3.19 0.50 6.73
N ALA A 57 -1.95 0.20 7.13
CA ALA A 57 -0.76 0.94 6.68
C ALA A 57 -0.61 0.89 5.16
N ALA A 58 -0.78 -0.27 4.53
CA ALA A 58 -0.73 -0.42 3.08
C ALA A 58 -1.80 0.43 2.37
N SER A 59 -3.03 0.43 2.89
CA SER A 59 -4.14 1.22 2.36
C SER A 59 -3.85 2.72 2.43
N VAL A 60 -3.32 3.21 3.57
CA VAL A 60 -2.91 4.61 3.73
C VAL A 60 -1.79 4.97 2.77
N CYS A 61 -0.73 4.16 2.70
CA CYS A 61 0.40 4.40 1.77
C CYS A 61 -0.06 4.49 0.31
N ALA A 62 -1.00 3.63 -0.09
CA ALA A 62 -1.59 3.64 -1.44
C ALA A 62 -2.42 4.89 -1.70
N TRP A 63 -3.18 5.34 -0.71
CA TRP A 63 -3.92 6.60 -0.77
C TRP A 63 -3.00 7.79 -0.99
N LEU A 64 -1.83 7.80 -0.35
CA LEU A 64 -0.80 8.83 -0.47
C LEU A 64 0.05 8.74 -1.75
N GLY A 65 -0.18 7.71 -2.57
CA GLY A 65 0.43 7.61 -3.90
C GLY A 65 1.59 6.62 -4.02
N ALA A 66 1.92 5.85 -2.98
CA ALA A 66 2.87 4.75 -3.11
C ALA A 66 2.45 3.76 -4.22
N ARG A 67 3.43 3.16 -4.89
CA ARG A 67 3.19 2.30 -6.06
C ARG A 67 3.75 0.90 -5.92
N ILE A 68 4.80 0.71 -5.13
CA ILE A 68 5.43 -0.60 -4.93
C ILE A 68 5.29 -0.99 -3.45
N PHE A 69 4.76 -2.18 -3.19
CA PHE A 69 4.46 -2.68 -1.84
C PHE A 69 5.22 -3.98 -1.60
N ARG A 70 6.10 -4.01 -0.60
CA ARG A 70 6.77 -5.24 -0.14
C ARG A 70 6.13 -5.74 1.13
N THR A 71 5.76 -7.02 1.16
CA THR A 71 5.04 -7.61 2.29
C THR A 71 5.26 -9.13 2.35
N ALA A 72 5.04 -9.71 3.54
CA ALA A 72 4.94 -11.17 3.70
C ALA A 72 3.54 -11.71 3.34
N ARG A 73 2.56 -10.82 3.09
CA ARG A 73 1.14 -11.15 2.86
C ARG A 73 0.64 -10.57 1.52
N PRO A 74 1.20 -11.00 0.38
CA PRO A 74 0.97 -10.35 -0.91
C PRO A 74 -0.51 -10.33 -1.32
N ASP A 75 -1.26 -11.39 -1.04
CA ASP A 75 -2.67 -11.47 -1.46
C ASP A 75 -3.58 -10.59 -0.61
N ALA A 76 -3.39 -10.58 0.71
CA ALA A 76 -4.15 -9.73 1.63
C ALA A 76 -3.87 -8.24 1.34
N VAL A 77 -2.61 -7.87 1.11
CA VAL A 77 -2.25 -6.50 0.71
C VAL A 77 -2.86 -6.16 -0.65
N ARG A 78 -2.78 -7.03 -1.66
CA ARG A 78 -3.39 -6.77 -2.97
C ARG A 78 -4.89 -6.51 -2.86
N GLN A 79 -5.61 -7.29 -2.04
CA GLN A 79 -7.03 -7.06 -1.79
C GLN A 79 -7.30 -5.70 -1.13
N ALA A 80 -6.50 -5.32 -0.14
CA ALA A 80 -6.63 -4.02 0.51
C ALA A 80 -6.36 -2.85 -0.46
N LEU A 81 -5.36 -2.99 -1.35
CA LEU A 81 -5.05 -2.00 -2.39
C LEU A 81 -6.19 -1.87 -3.42
N ASP A 82 -6.74 -3.00 -3.86
CA ASP A 82 -7.89 -3.04 -4.77
C ASP A 82 -9.13 -2.37 -4.17
N MET A 83 -9.38 -2.61 -2.87
CA MET A 83 -10.43 -1.93 -2.13
C MET A 83 -10.16 -0.43 -2.03
N THR A 84 -8.94 -0.03 -1.70
CA THR A 84 -8.51 1.37 -1.62
C THR A 84 -8.70 2.09 -2.95
N ASP A 85 -8.31 1.47 -4.08
CA ASP A 85 -8.52 2.04 -5.42
C ASP A 85 -10.01 2.18 -5.75
N SER A 86 -10.85 1.26 -5.27
CA SER A 86 -12.30 1.35 -5.44
C SER A 86 -12.89 2.51 -4.64
N LEU A 87 -12.47 2.67 -3.37
CA LEU A 87 -12.87 3.77 -2.50
C LEU A 87 -12.42 5.12 -3.03
N ALA A 88 -11.24 5.18 -3.65
CA ALA A 88 -10.72 6.39 -4.29
C ALA A 88 -11.32 6.67 -5.69
N GLY A 89 -12.22 5.82 -6.20
CA GLY A 89 -12.85 5.98 -7.51
C GLY A 89 -11.91 5.72 -8.70
N ARG A 90 -10.75 5.09 -8.48
CA ARG A 90 -9.77 4.75 -9.55
C ARG A 90 -10.12 3.46 -10.29
N ARG A 91 -10.94 2.61 -9.69
CA ARG A 91 -11.52 1.40 -10.30
C ARG A 91 -12.95 1.19 -9.78
N PRO A 92 -13.80 0.45 -10.51
CA PRO A 92 -15.08 0.01 -9.96
C PRO A 92 -14.87 -1.06 -8.86
N PRO A 93 -15.77 -1.14 -7.86
CA PRO A 93 -15.77 -2.23 -6.89
C PRO A 93 -16.03 -3.57 -7.61
N ALA A 94 -15.39 -4.64 -7.13
CA ALA A 94 -15.56 -5.97 -7.72
C ALA A 94 -17.00 -6.51 -7.55
N VAL A 95 -17.69 -6.08 -6.50
CA VAL A 95 -19.09 -6.44 -6.22
C VAL A 95 -19.82 -5.17 -5.77
N THR A 96 -20.87 -4.80 -6.51
CA THR A 96 -21.77 -3.72 -6.09
C THR A 96 -22.87 -4.32 -5.23
N ARG A 97 -22.99 -3.88 -3.97
CA ARG A 97 -24.14 -4.19 -3.12
C ARG A 97 -24.99 -2.95 -2.93
N ARG A 98 -26.31 -3.09 -3.06
CA ARG A 98 -27.24 -2.00 -2.70
C ARG A 98 -27.16 -1.82 -1.18
N GLY A 99 -26.85 -0.61 -0.73
CA GLY A 99 -26.88 -0.27 0.69
C GLY A 99 -28.28 -0.54 1.27
N LEU A 100 -28.34 -1.15 2.44
CA LEU A 100 -29.59 -1.25 3.19
C LEU A 100 -29.90 0.15 3.71
N ALA A 101 -31.05 0.68 3.32
CA ALA A 101 -31.62 1.93 3.81
C ALA A 101 -32.50 1.64 5.02
#